data_AF-A0A1H5Z689-F1
#
_entry.id   AF-A0A1H5Z689-F1
#
_cell.length_a   1.000
_cell.length_b   1.000
_cell.length_c   1.000
_cell.angle_alpha   90.00
_cell.angle_beta   90.00
_cell.angle_gamma   90.00
#
_symmetry.space_group_name_H-M   'P 1'
#
loop_
_entity.id
_entity.type
_entity.pdbx_description
1 polymer ?
#
loop_
_entity_poly.entity_id
_entity_poly.type
_entity_poly.pdbx_seq_one_letter_code
_entity_poly.pdbx_strand_id
1 'polypeptide(L)'
;MNDITIRFLDVYNYLLKDKQVSNPSHFAKMIEISTSTMNEILKGRSNAGINPIQNTVKNFTEINAEWLLTGAGNTIKKGNSVIENTIEEQNITDELKDKTDLIKFQRKKIEDLEKEILKLKKDKEASESHLYVAEPKPEMKKESKK
;
A
#
# COMPACT_ATOMS: atom_id res chain seq x y z
N MET A 1 -8.66 -17.47 13.95
CA MET A 1 -9.74 -16.46 14.07
C MET A 1 -10.42 -16.34 12.72
N ASN A 2 -11.75 -16.25 12.65
CA ASN A 2 -12.47 -16.15 11.37
C ASN A 2 -12.52 -14.71 10.85
N ASP A 3 -12.81 -14.55 9.55
CA ASP A 3 -12.83 -13.24 8.88
C ASP A 3 -13.83 -12.26 9.49
N ILE A 4 -14.99 -12.76 9.93
CA ILE A 4 -16.02 -11.94 10.60
C ILE A 4 -15.49 -11.36 11.91
N THR A 5 -14.73 -12.15 12.68
CA THR A 5 -14.12 -11.68 13.94
C THR A 5 -13.04 -10.64 13.66
N ILE A 6 -12.25 -10.81 12.60
CA ILE A 6 -11.26 -9.81 12.18
C ILE A 6 -11.96 -8.49 11.87
N ARG A 7 -13.02 -8.51 11.05
CA ARG A 7 -13.80 -7.31 10.73
C ARG A 7 -14.49 -6.69 11.93
N PHE A 8 -14.97 -7.50 12.88
CA PHE A 8 -15.50 -7.00 14.15
C PHE A 8 -14.43 -6.23 14.95
N LEU A 9 -13.19 -6.74 14.98
CA LEU A 9 -12.07 -6.06 15.62
C LEU A 9 -11.67 -4.79 14.87
N ASP A 10 -11.74 -4.79 13.54
CA ASP A 10 -11.51 -3.59 12.73
C ASP A 10 -12.53 -2.49 13.04
N VAL A 11 -13.81 -2.85 13.22
CA VAL A 11 -14.84 -1.90 13.68
C VAL A 11 -14.50 -1.35 15.06
N TYR A 12 -14.11 -2.20 16.01
CA TYR A 12 -13.69 -1.73 17.32
C TYR A 12 -12.52 -0.73 17.23
N ASN A 13 -11.50 -1.04 16.43
CA ASN A 13 -10.34 -0.17 16.23
C ASN A 13 -10.72 1.16 15.58
N TYR A 14 -11.61 1.12 14.58
CA TYR A 14 -12.17 2.32 13.96
C TYR A 14 -12.87 3.22 14.99
N LEU A 15 -13.78 2.65 15.78
CA LEU A 15 -14.54 3.39 16.79
C LEU A 15 -13.64 3.96 17.89
N LEU A 16 -12.55 3.26 18.23
CA LEU A 16 -11.54 3.72 19.17
C LEU A 16 -10.78 4.94 18.61
N LYS A 17 -10.38 4.87 17.33
CA LYS A 17 -9.70 5.97 16.63
C LYS A 17 -10.60 7.20 16.49
N ASP A 18 -11.88 6.99 16.20
CA ASP A 18 -12.90 8.04 16.09
C ASP A 18 -13.37 8.57 17.46
N LYS A 19 -12.80 8.06 18.57
CA LYS A 19 -13.11 8.44 19.95
C LYS A 19 -14.57 8.20 20.37
N GLN A 20 -15.33 7.42 19.60
CA GLN A 20 -16.67 6.98 20.00
C GLN A 20 -16.63 5.96 21.13
N VAL A 21 -15.58 5.16 21.18
CA VAL A 21 -15.26 4.30 22.32
C VAL A 21 -13.87 4.64 22.85
N SER A 22 -13.65 4.38 24.13
CA SER A 22 -12.43 4.78 24.83
C SER A 22 -11.54 3.61 25.22
N ASN A 23 -12.11 2.42 25.39
CA ASN A 23 -11.42 1.19 25.77
C ASN A 23 -12.31 -0.04 25.51
N PRO A 24 -11.77 -1.28 25.60
CA PRO A 24 -12.53 -2.50 25.33
C PRO A 24 -13.77 -2.65 26.23
N SER A 25 -13.68 -2.26 27.49
CA SER A 25 -14.79 -2.35 28.44
C SER A 25 -15.92 -1.39 28.10
N HIS A 26 -15.58 -0.18 27.63
CA HIS A 26 -16.56 0.80 27.16
C HIS A 26 -17.29 0.28 25.92
N PHE A 27 -16.56 -0.24 24.93
CA PHE A 27 -17.18 -0.83 23.75
C PHE A 27 -18.06 -2.04 24.10
N ALA A 28 -17.59 -2.95 24.95
CA ALA A 28 -18.35 -4.11 25.40
C ALA A 28 -19.69 -3.68 26.05
N LYS A 29 -19.66 -2.64 26.88
CA LYS A 29 -20.85 -2.07 27.50
C LYS A 29 -21.82 -1.48 26.47
N MET A 30 -21.31 -0.74 25.48
CA MET A 30 -22.11 -0.15 24.41
C MET A 30 -22.84 -1.21 23.58
N ILE A 31 -22.18 -2.33 23.26
CA ILE A 31 -22.77 -3.42 22.48
C ILE A 31 -23.38 -4.52 23.35
N GLU A 32 -23.60 -4.26 24.64
CA GLU A 32 -24.27 -5.16 25.59
C GLU A 32 -23.68 -6.57 25.66
N ILE A 33 -22.35 -6.69 25.63
CA ILE A 33 -21.63 -7.95 25.90
C ILE A 33 -20.80 -7.83 27.17
N SER A 34 -20.44 -8.98 27.76
CA SER A 34 -19.55 -8.97 28.91
C SER A 34 -18.14 -8.51 28.53
N THR A 35 -17.46 -7.83 29.44
CA THR A 35 -16.04 -7.45 29.27
C THR A 35 -15.14 -8.68 29.14
N SER A 36 -15.51 -9.81 29.75
CA SER A 36 -14.82 -11.09 29.56
C SER A 36 -14.88 -11.54 28.11
N THR A 37 -16.09 -11.57 27.53
CA THR A 37 -16.30 -11.94 26.12
C THR A 37 -15.49 -11.06 25.19
N MET A 38 -15.52 -9.72 25.38
CA MET A 38 -14.71 -8.81 24.58
C MET A 38 -13.21 -9.10 24.69
N ASN A 39 -12.71 -9.38 25.91
CA ASN A 39 -11.30 -9.72 26.12
C ASN A 39 -10.89 -11.06 25.51
N GLU A 40 -11.79 -12.05 25.52
CA GLU A 40 -11.54 -13.34 24.88
C GLU A 40 -11.46 -13.21 23.35
N ILE A 41 -12.31 -12.37 22.76
CA ILE A 41 -12.26 -12.06 21.32
C ILE A 41 -10.96 -11.33 20.99
N LEU A 42 -10.59 -10.29 21.75
CA LEU A 42 -9.35 -9.53 21.55
C LEU A 42 -8.09 -10.40 21.62
N LYS A 43 -8.08 -11.39 22.54
CA LYS A 43 -6.96 -12.33 22.69
C LYS A 43 -7.01 -13.49 21.68
N GLY A 44 -8.02 -13.51 20.81
CA GLY A 44 -8.22 -14.56 19.82
C GLY A 44 -8.55 -15.94 20.39
N ARG A 45 -9.02 -16.00 21.64
CA ARG A 45 -9.48 -17.24 22.29
C ARG A 45 -10.92 -17.60 21.92
N SER A 46 -11.68 -16.63 21.40
CA SER A 46 -13.04 -16.83 20.90
C SER A 46 -13.27 -16.02 19.62
N ASN A 47 -14.20 -16.47 18.79
CA ASN A 47 -14.69 -15.70 17.65
C ASN A 47 -15.82 -14.75 18.11
N ALA A 48 -16.03 -13.65 17.40
CA ALA A 48 -17.21 -12.81 17.57
C ALA A 48 -18.46 -13.61 17.14
N GLY A 49 -19.32 -13.90 18.12
CA GLY A 49 -20.62 -14.54 17.88
C GLY A 49 -21.67 -13.57 17.34
N ILE A 50 -22.90 -14.07 17.17
CA ILE A 50 -24.02 -13.28 16.64
C ILE A 50 -24.35 -12.03 17.47
N ASN A 51 -24.30 -12.12 18.81
CA ASN A 51 -24.64 -11.01 19.70
C ASN A 51 -23.67 -9.81 19.54
N PRO A 52 -22.33 -9.97 19.65
CA PRO A 52 -21.38 -8.89 19.38
C PRO A 52 -21.61 -8.21 18.02
N ILE A 53 -21.80 -9.01 16.95
CA ILE A 53 -21.99 -8.50 15.58
C ILE A 53 -23.28 -7.70 15.47
N GLN A 54 -24.41 -8.30 15.89
CA GLN A 54 -25.73 -7.69 15.79
C GLN A 54 -25.80 -6.41 16.62
N ASN A 55 -25.27 -6.43 17.84
CA ASN A 55 -25.32 -5.27 18.73
C ASN A 55 -24.38 -4.16 18.26
N THR A 56 -23.27 -4.50 17.60
CA THR A 56 -22.40 -3.49 16.97
C THR A 56 -23.16 -2.72 15.89
N VAL A 57 -23.80 -3.40 14.93
CA VAL A 57 -24.51 -2.71 13.83
C VAL A 57 -25.78 -1.99 14.28
N LYS A 58 -26.37 -2.40 15.42
CA LYS A 58 -27.50 -1.70 16.05
C LYS A 58 -27.08 -0.41 16.74
N ASN A 59 -25.97 -0.44 17.50
CA ASN A 59 -25.51 0.71 18.27
C ASN A 59 -24.71 1.71 17.44
N PHE A 60 -23.98 1.23 16.43
CA PHE A 60 -23.17 2.05 15.52
C PHE A 60 -23.77 1.98 14.13
N THR A 61 -24.81 2.80 13.90
CA THR A 61 -25.62 2.76 12.68
C THR A 61 -24.84 3.11 11.41
N GLU A 62 -23.74 3.84 11.55
CA GLU A 62 -22.78 4.18 10.52
C GLU A 62 -21.98 2.96 10.04
N ILE A 63 -21.90 1.87 10.81
CA ILE A 63 -21.20 0.66 10.38
C ILE A 63 -22.03 -0.08 9.34
N ASN A 64 -21.39 -0.45 8.23
CA ASN A 64 -22.01 -1.24 7.18
C ASN A 64 -22.09 -2.71 7.59
N ALA A 65 -23.33 -3.18 7.82
CA ALA A 65 -23.60 -4.57 8.19
C ALA A 65 -23.22 -5.56 7.06
N GLU A 66 -23.40 -5.16 5.79
CA GLU A 66 -23.03 -6.01 4.66
C GLU A 66 -21.52 -6.25 4.66
N TRP A 67 -20.73 -5.18 4.78
CA TRP A 67 -19.28 -5.31 4.89
C TRP A 67 -18.85 -6.16 6.09
N LEU A 68 -19.47 -5.96 7.26
CA LEU A 68 -19.12 -6.73 8.46
C LEU A 68 -19.39 -8.23 8.26
N LEU A 69 -20.48 -8.59 7.58
CA LEU A 69 -20.88 -9.97 7.36
C LEU A 69 -20.15 -10.63 6.19
N THR A 70 -20.05 -9.95 5.05
CA THR A 70 -19.57 -10.53 3.79
C THR A 70 -18.17 -10.04 3.39
N GLY A 71 -17.71 -8.93 3.95
CA GLY A 71 -16.48 -8.25 3.53
C GLY A 71 -16.66 -7.39 2.29
N ALA A 72 -17.86 -7.31 1.73
CA ALA A 72 -18.14 -6.55 0.51
C ALA A 72 -18.52 -5.09 0.81
N GLY A 73 -18.06 -4.18 -0.04
CA GLY A 73 -18.36 -2.75 0.07
C GLY A 73 -17.48 -2.01 1.08
N ASN A 74 -17.94 -0.84 1.53
CA ASN A 74 -17.21 0.01 2.47
C ASN A 74 -17.59 -0.31 3.91
N THR A 75 -16.63 -0.18 4.83
CA THR A 75 -16.83 -0.38 6.28
C THR A 75 -17.88 0.57 6.88
N ILE A 76 -17.91 1.82 6.40
CA ILE A 76 -18.84 2.86 6.85
C ILE A 76 -19.91 3.08 5.79
N LYS A 77 -21.18 3.14 6.21
CA LYS A 77 -22.29 3.58 5.37
C LYS A 77 -22.05 5.05 5.05
N LYS A 78 -21.91 5.37 3.78
CA LYS A 78 -21.98 6.76 3.32
C LYS A 78 -23.38 7.27 3.68
N GLY A 79 -23.51 7.99 4.78
CA GLY A 79 -24.73 8.75 5.07
C GLY A 79 -24.93 9.77 3.94
N ASN A 80 -26.18 10.12 3.66
CA ASN A 80 -26.55 11.17 2.69
C ASN A 80 -26.11 12.58 3.16
N SER A 81 -24.83 12.77 3.49
CA SER A 81 -24.21 14.09 3.56
C SER A 81 -23.65 14.39 2.18
N VAL A 82 -24.47 15.06 1.38
CA VAL A 82 -24.09 15.60 0.05
C VAL A 82 -22.98 16.66 0.18
N ILE A 83 -22.60 17.05 1.39
CA ILE A 83 -21.75 18.23 1.63
C ILE A 83 -20.28 17.87 1.90
N GLU A 84 -19.96 16.67 2.41
CA GLU A 84 -18.55 16.30 2.70
C GLU A 84 -17.82 15.66 1.51
N ASN A 85 -18.53 14.99 0.60
CA ASN A 85 -17.89 14.36 -0.57
C ASN A 85 -17.29 15.37 -1.56
N THR A 86 -17.79 16.62 -1.60
CA THR A 86 -17.27 17.62 -2.54
C THR A 86 -15.88 18.14 -2.14
N ILE A 87 -15.60 18.23 -0.83
CA ILE A 87 -14.34 18.82 -0.34
C ILE A 87 -13.21 17.79 -0.36
N GLU A 88 -13.49 16.52 -0.04
CA GLU A 88 -12.47 15.46 -0.10
C GLU A 88 -12.13 15.06 -1.54
N GLU A 89 -13.11 14.97 -2.45
CA GLU A 89 -12.84 14.65 -3.86
C GLU A 89 -11.99 15.73 -4.54
N GLN A 90 -12.22 17.02 -4.24
CA GLN A 90 -11.43 18.12 -4.79
C GLN A 90 -9.97 18.10 -4.29
N ASN A 91 -9.75 17.91 -2.99
CA ASN A 91 -8.40 17.81 -2.43
C ASN A 91 -7.64 16.57 -2.95
N ILE A 92 -8.33 15.44 -3.13
CA ILE A 92 -7.76 14.22 -3.70
C ILE A 92 -7.40 14.43 -5.18
N THR A 93 -8.23 15.13 -5.96
CA THR A 93 -7.93 15.40 -7.38
C THR A 93 -6.72 16.31 -7.58
N ASP A 94 -6.55 17.32 -6.72
CA ASP A 94 -5.41 18.25 -6.83
C ASP A 94 -4.09 17.56 -6.43
N GLU A 95 -4.09 16.79 -5.33
CA GLU A 95 -2.90 16.05 -4.90
C GLU A 95 -2.51 14.94 -5.92
N LEU A 96 -3.49 14.29 -6.56
CA LEU A 96 -3.25 13.31 -7.61
C LEU A 96 -2.69 13.93 -8.90
N LYS A 97 -3.09 15.16 -9.22
CA LYS A 97 -2.60 15.89 -10.39
C LYS A 97 -1.13 16.26 -10.24
N ASP A 98 -0.76 16.78 -9.06
CA ASP A 98 0.64 17.11 -8.72
C ASP A 98 1.55 15.88 -8.76
N LYS A 99 1.07 14.74 -8.24
CA LYS A 99 1.79 13.46 -8.32
C LYS A 99 1.93 12.97 -9.76
N THR A 100 0.92 13.18 -10.60
CA THR A 100 0.94 12.78 -12.01
C THR A 100 1.97 13.59 -12.80
N ASP A 101 2.04 14.90 -12.58
CA ASP A 101 3.02 15.78 -13.21
C ASP A 101 4.45 15.47 -12.75
N LEU A 102 4.63 15.14 -11.46
CA LEU A 102 5.92 14.69 -10.94
C LEU A 102 6.37 13.37 -11.59
N ILE A 103 5.48 12.39 -11.72
CA ILE A 103 5.77 11.10 -12.38
C ILE A 103 6.17 11.35 -13.84
N LYS A 104 5.48 12.25 -14.54
CA LYS A 104 5.80 12.60 -15.93
C LYS A 104 7.19 13.23 -16.06
N PHE A 105 7.54 14.15 -15.16
CA PHE A 105 8.88 14.75 -15.13
C PHE A 105 9.97 13.72 -14.82
N GLN A 106 9.74 12.85 -13.84
CA GLN A 106 10.67 11.78 -13.49
C GLN A 106 10.90 10.82 -14.66
N ARG A 107 9.85 10.43 -15.39
CA ARG A 107 9.97 9.59 -16.59
C ARG A 107 10.82 10.23 -17.67
N LYS A 108 10.61 11.53 -17.94
CA LYS A 108 11.43 12.27 -18.92
C LYS A 108 12.90 12.30 -18.50
N LYS A 109 13.17 12.56 -17.23
CA LYS A 109 14.55 12.58 -16.70
C LYS A 109 15.22 11.21 -16.79
N ILE A 110 14.49 10.13 -16.51
CA ILE A 110 14.99 8.77 -16.69
C ILE A 110 15.36 8.53 -18.15
N GLU A 111 14.50 8.91 -19.10
CA GLU A 111 14.76 8.75 -20.53
C GLU A 111 16.00 9.53 -21.01
N ASP A 112 16.18 10.77 -20.54
CA ASP A 112 17.34 11.59 -20.88
C ASP A 112 18.64 11.00 -20.31
N LEU A 113 18.62 10.51 -19.06
CA LEU A 113 19.75 9.85 -18.43
C LEU A 113 20.11 8.53 -19.11
N GLU A 114 19.12 7.74 -19.54
CA GLU A 114 19.34 6.50 -20.28
C GLU A 114 20.02 6.75 -21.63
N LYS A 115 19.64 7.82 -22.34
CA LYS A 115 20.30 8.24 -23.59
C LYS A 115 21.74 8.68 -23.35
N GLU A 116 22.00 9.41 -22.27
CA GLU A 116 23.35 9.83 -21.90
C GLU A 116 24.25 8.63 -21.57
N ILE A 117 23.76 7.68 -20.77
CA ILE A 117 24.47 6.43 -20.46
C ILE A 117 24.75 5.63 -21.74
N LEU A 118 23.80 5.57 -22.67
CA LEU A 118 23.98 4.86 -23.93
C LEU A 118 25.10 5.50 -24.79
N LYS A 119 25.15 6.83 -24.84
CA LYS A 119 26.18 7.57 -25.56
C LYS A 119 27.56 7.35 -24.93
N LEU A 120 27.67 7.47 -23.62
CA LEU A 120 28.91 7.26 -22.87
C LEU A 120 29.43 5.81 -23.00
N LYS A 121 28.53 4.82 -23.03
CA LYS A 121 28.91 3.41 -23.29
C LYS A 121 29.49 3.23 -24.69
N LYS A 122 28.86 3.83 -25.70
CA LYS A 122 29.32 3.76 -27.10
C LYS A 122 30.68 4.45 -27.29
N ASP A 123 30.89 5.58 -26.63
CA ASP A 123 32.16 6.31 -26.66
C ASP A 123 33.28 5.52 -25.95
N LYS A 124 32.95 4.80 -24.86
CA LYS A 124 33.88 3.89 -24.18
C LYS A 124 34.28 2.69 -25.06
N GLU A 125 33.32 2.04 -25.72
CA GLU A 125 33.58 0.93 -26.64
C GLU A 125 34.42 1.36 -27.85
N ALA A 126 34.19 2.57 -28.38
CA ALA A 126 34.99 3.12 -29.46
C ALA A 126 36.45 3.38 -29.03
N SER A 127 36.67 3.85 -27.81
CA SER A 127 38.01 4.10 -27.26
C SER A 127 38.78 2.80 -26.93
N GLU A 128 38.09 1.71 -26.57
CA GLU A 128 38.71 0.39 -26.37
C GLU A 128 39.13 -0.27 -27.70
N SER A 129 38.44 0.02 -28.81
CA SER A 129 38.76 -0.52 -30.14
C SER A 129 40.04 0.05 -30.78
N HIS A 130 40.53 1.22 -30.34
CA HIS A 130 41.73 1.88 -30.87
C HIS A 130 43.04 1.46 -30.17
N LEU A 131 43.00 0.64 -29.11
CA LEU A 131 44.21 0.10 -28.47
C LEU A 131 44.83 -1.11 -29.18
N TYR A 132 44.19 -1.66 -30.22
CA TYR A 132 44.60 -2.94 -30.82
C TYR A 132 45.38 -2.86 -32.17
N VAL A 133 45.79 -1.67 -32.63
CA VAL A 133 46.37 -1.51 -34.00
C VAL A 133 47.85 -1.10 -34.03
N ALA A 134 48.56 -1.07 -32.90
CA ALA A 134 49.95 -0.60 -32.87
C ALA A 134 50.91 -1.54 -32.11
N GLU A 135 51.11 -2.76 -32.60
CA GLU A 135 52.35 -3.50 -32.31
C GLU A 135 53.01 -3.96 -33.62
N PRO A 136 54.24 -3.54 -33.92
CA PRO A 136 54.95 -3.98 -35.12
C PRO A 136 55.32 -5.46 -34.99
N LYS A 137 54.99 -6.24 -36.03
CA LYS A 137 55.36 -7.67 -36.16
C LYS A 137 56.86 -7.90 -35.93
N PRO A 138 57.28 -8.82 -35.05
CA PRO A 138 58.68 -9.22 -34.98
C PRO A 138 59.06 -10.03 -36.24
N GLU A 139 60.14 -9.64 -36.90
CA GLU A 139 60.73 -10.33 -38.05
C GLU A 139 61.22 -11.74 -37.65
N MET A 140 60.82 -12.75 -38.42
CA MET A 140 61.33 -14.11 -38.32
C MET A 140 62.78 -14.17 -38.78
N LYS A 141 63.74 -14.32 -37.86
CA LYS A 141 65.07 -14.81 -38.21
C LYS A 141 64.97 -16.29 -38.56
N LYS A 142 65.09 -16.57 -39.85
CA LYS A 142 65.29 -17.91 -40.41
C LYS A 142 66.68 -18.43 -40.08
N GLU A 143 66.76 -19.76 -40.05
CA GLU A 143 67.94 -20.59 -40.38
C GLU A 143 69.04 -20.73 -39.30
N SER A 144 69.69 -21.89 -39.13
CA SER A 144 69.62 -23.16 -39.86
C SER A 144 70.12 -24.31 -38.98
N LYS A 145 69.62 -25.52 -39.23
CA LYS A 145 70.20 -26.77 -38.74
C LYS A 145 71.47 -27.08 -39.54
N LYS A 146 72.56 -27.44 -38.86
CA LYS A 146 73.32 -28.66 -39.17
C LYS A 146 74.25 -29.04 -38.02
#